data_AF-A0A7X9FG05-F1
#
_entry.id   AF-A0A7X9FG05-F1
#
_cell.length_a   1.000
_cell.length_b   1.000
_cell.length_c   1.000
_cell.angle_alpha   90.00
_cell.angle_beta   90.00
_cell.angle_gamma   90.00
#
_symmetry.space_group_name_H-M   'P 1'
#
loop_
_entity.id
_entity.type
_entity.pdbx_description
1 polymer ?
#
loop_
_entity_poly.entity_id
_entity_poly.type
_entity_poly.pdbx_seq_one_letter_code
_entity_poly.pdbx_strand_id
1 'polypeptide(L)'
;MNRLWAKATAARGWSRALWSPLILLLRLTTPIYQWVSRRHLARRKASCSPVGRAKVISVGNITVGGSGKTPVVIHIAERLISLGRKVVIVHSGYGRRSQENIFVEYGKGPDCSVDAVGDEVAMMA
;
A
#
# COMPACT_ATOMS: atom_id res chain seq x y z
N MET A 1 24.22 14.39 19.38
CA MET A 1 23.13 13.55 18.84
C MET A 1 22.72 12.50 19.89
N ASN A 2 22.62 12.89 21.16
CA ASN A 2 21.52 13.54 21.89
C ASN A 2 20.57 12.50 22.52
N ARG A 3 20.86 12.25 23.80
CA ARG A 3 20.20 11.42 24.82
C ARG A 3 18.71 11.75 25.07
N LEU A 4 18.07 12.50 24.17
CA LEU A 4 16.69 12.94 24.24
C LEU A 4 15.71 11.86 23.75
N TRP A 5 16.14 10.96 22.86
CA TRP A 5 15.30 9.85 22.38
C TRP A 5 15.17 8.69 23.38
N ALA A 6 16.18 8.46 24.23
CA ALA A 6 16.13 7.38 25.23
C ALA A 6 15.20 7.69 26.43
N LYS A 7 14.83 8.96 26.64
CA LYS A 7 13.90 9.37 27.71
C LYS A 7 12.43 9.35 27.28
N ALA A 8 12.14 9.38 25.97
CA ALA A 8 10.76 9.33 25.46
C ALA A 8 10.12 7.93 25.61
N THR A 9 10.93 6.87 25.64
CA THR A 9 10.47 5.49 25.85
C THR A 9 10.40 5.08 27.32
N ALA A 10 10.88 5.93 28.23
CA ALA A 10 10.88 5.68 29.68
C ALA A 10 9.70 6.32 30.44
N ALA A 11 8.76 6.96 29.72
CA ALA A 11 7.51 7.49 30.28
C ALA A 11 6.49 6.37 30.54
N ARG A 12 6.80 5.66 31.62
CA ARG A 12 6.14 4.56 32.32
C ARG A 12 4.71 4.93 32.78
N GLY A 13 3.77 5.07 31.83
CA GLY A 13 2.35 5.41 32.08
C GLY A 13 1.32 4.38 31.59
N TRP A 14 1.76 3.17 31.22
CA TRP A 14 0.90 2.15 30.59
C TRP A 14 -0.10 1.44 31.52
N SER A 15 -0.02 1.61 32.84
CA SER A 15 -0.88 0.90 33.79
C SER A 15 -2.17 1.61 34.18
N ARG A 16 -2.38 2.88 33.79
CA ARG A 16 -3.65 3.62 34.06
C ARG A 16 -4.48 3.91 32.81
N ALA A 17 -3.89 3.89 31.62
CA ALA A 17 -4.61 4.07 30.36
C ALA A 17 -5.51 2.88 30.00
N LEU A 18 -5.21 1.67 30.52
CA LEU A 18 -6.01 0.47 30.30
C LEU A 18 -7.41 0.50 30.93
N TRP A 19 -7.68 1.45 31.83
CA TRP A 19 -8.93 1.57 32.61
C TRP A 19 -9.77 2.80 32.26
N SER A 20 -9.47 3.51 31.18
CA SER A 20 -10.33 4.62 30.77
C SER A 20 -11.66 4.06 30.20
N PRO A 21 -12.83 4.50 30.68
CA PRO A 21 -14.13 4.09 30.12
C PRO A 21 -14.24 4.43 28.62
N LEU A 22 -13.47 5.43 28.17
CA LEU A 22 -13.35 5.83 26.78
C LEU A 22 -12.72 4.74 25.88
N ILE A 23 -11.70 4.01 26.37
CA ILE A 23 -11.11 2.87 25.63
C ILE A 23 -12.06 1.67 25.59
N LEU A 24 -12.86 1.47 26.65
CA LEU A 24 -13.91 0.45 26.65
C LEU A 24 -15.00 0.77 25.61
N LEU A 25 -15.40 2.05 25.51
CA LEU A 25 -16.33 2.54 24.50
C LEU A 25 -15.80 2.33 23.07
N LEU A 26 -14.51 2.63 22.83
CA LEU A 26 -13.83 2.35 21.56
C LEU A 26 -13.70 0.85 21.26
N ARG A 27 -13.58 0.00 22.28
CA ARG A 27 -13.58 -1.46 22.10
C ARG A 27 -14.93 -1.99 21.63
N LEU A 28 -16.05 -1.36 22.01
CA LEU A 28 -17.38 -1.75 21.54
C LEU A 28 -17.59 -1.50 20.05
N THR A 29 -16.86 -0.55 19.45
CA THR A 29 -16.94 -0.31 18.00
C THR A 29 -16.04 -1.26 17.20
N THR A 30 -15.07 -1.90 17.86
CA THR A 30 -14.15 -2.86 17.24
C THR A 30 -14.84 -4.09 16.62
N PRO A 31 -15.82 -4.77 17.26
CA PRO A 31 -16.51 -5.91 16.63
C PRO A 31 -17.28 -5.50 15.37
N ILE A 32 -17.88 -4.32 15.36
CA ILE A 32 -18.58 -3.78 14.18
C ILE A 32 -17.58 -3.57 13.05
N TYR A 33 -16.48 -2.87 13.32
CA TYR A 33 -15.41 -2.66 12.33
C TYR A 33 -14.83 -3.98 11.81
N GLN A 34 -14.56 -4.93 12.71
CA GLN A 34 -14.06 -6.25 12.34
C GLN A 34 -15.05 -7.02 11.48
N TRP A 35 -16.34 -6.97 11.80
CA TRP A 35 -17.37 -7.65 11.02
C TRP A 35 -17.52 -7.05 9.62
N VAL A 36 -17.54 -5.72 9.50
CA VAL A 36 -17.57 -5.03 8.20
C VAL A 36 -16.31 -5.35 7.38
N SER A 37 -15.13 -5.25 7.98
CA SER A 37 -13.86 -5.59 7.32
C SER A 37 -13.82 -7.04 6.85
N ARG A 38 -14.22 -8.00 7.70
CA ARG A 38 -14.30 -9.42 7.35
C ARG A 38 -15.29 -9.67 6.22
N ARG A 39 -16.46 -9.03 6.24
CA ARG A 39 -17.46 -9.09 5.16
C ARG A 39 -16.90 -8.55 3.85
N HIS A 40 -16.23 -7.40 3.89
CA HIS A 40 -15.61 -6.80 2.71
C HIS A 40 -14.50 -7.68 2.15
N LEU A 41 -13.66 -8.26 3.01
CA LEU A 41 -12.60 -9.17 2.60
C LEU A 41 -13.15 -10.49 2.04
N ALA A 42 -14.20 -11.03 2.65
CA ALA A 42 -14.88 -12.24 2.17
C ALA A 42 -15.52 -12.02 0.79
N ARG A 43 -16.19 -10.87 0.58
CA ARG A 43 -16.73 -10.48 -0.73
C ARG A 43 -15.63 -10.34 -1.77
N ARG A 44 -14.51 -9.68 -1.42
CA ARG A 44 -13.36 -9.55 -2.32
C ARG A 44 -12.77 -10.90 -2.67
N LYS A 45 -12.57 -11.80 -1.70
CA LYS A 45 -12.11 -13.18 -1.94
C LYS A 45 -13.07 -13.97 -2.83
N ALA A 46 -14.38 -13.81 -2.65
CA ALA A 46 -15.37 -14.45 -3.50
C ALA A 46 -15.35 -13.91 -4.94
N SER A 47 -14.99 -12.64 -5.14
CA SER A 47 -14.75 -12.04 -6.45
C SER A 47 -13.32 -12.22 -6.97
N CYS A 48 -12.43 -12.88 -6.24
CA CYS A 48 -11.07 -13.15 -6.71
C CYS A 48 -11.10 -14.35 -7.66
N SER A 49 -11.04 -14.09 -8.96
CA SER A 49 -10.70 -15.13 -9.92
C SER A 49 -9.19 -15.42 -9.88
N PRO A 50 -8.76 -16.69 -10.01
CA PRO A 50 -7.35 -17.02 -10.17
C PRO A 50 -6.76 -16.23 -11.33
N VAL A 51 -5.63 -15.57 -11.11
CA VAL A 51 -4.94 -14.76 -12.13
C VAL A 51 -4.21 -15.68 -13.11
N GLY A 52 -4.97 -16.41 -13.95
CA GLY A 52 -4.47 -17.21 -15.07
C GLY A 52 -3.12 -17.94 -14.86
N ARG A 53 -2.27 -17.93 -15.90
CA ARG A 53 -0.90 -18.47 -15.86
C ARG A 53 0.16 -17.45 -15.40
N ALA A 54 -0.26 -16.26 -14.97
CA ALA A 54 0.67 -15.18 -14.64
C ALA A 54 1.13 -15.28 -13.18
N LYS A 55 2.42 -14.99 -12.94
CA LYS A 55 2.96 -14.89 -11.58
C LYS A 55 2.70 -13.49 -11.04
N VAL A 56 2.05 -13.39 -9.88
CA VAL A 56 1.72 -12.11 -9.24
C VAL A 56 2.61 -11.91 -8.01
N ILE A 57 3.29 -10.76 -7.95
CA ILE A 57 4.10 -10.34 -6.80
C ILE A 57 3.43 -9.12 -6.19
N SER A 58 3.05 -9.19 -4.92
CA SER A 58 2.47 -8.05 -4.20
C SER A 58 3.52 -7.41 -3.30
N VAL A 59 3.76 -6.11 -3.48
CA VAL A 59 4.69 -5.31 -2.66
C VAL A 59 3.88 -4.33 -1.81
N GLY A 60 3.80 -4.61 -0.50
CA GLY A 60 3.09 -3.80 0.49
C GLY A 60 4.02 -3.21 1.54
N ASN A 61 3.53 -2.24 2.33
CA ASN A 61 4.19 -1.82 3.58
C ASN A 61 3.16 -1.82 4.70
N ILE A 62 3.63 -2.14 5.90
CA ILE A 62 2.87 -2.15 7.15
C ILE A 62 2.79 -0.73 7.74
N THR A 63 3.74 0.14 7.40
CA THR A 63 3.83 1.51 7.93
C THR A 63 3.23 2.53 6.95
N VAL A 64 2.54 3.53 7.49
CA VAL A 64 2.09 4.72 6.73
C VAL A 64 3.25 5.74 6.66
N GLY A 65 3.71 6.07 5.45
CA GLY A 65 4.84 6.97 5.20
C GLY A 65 5.67 6.59 3.97
N GLY A 66 6.75 7.33 3.69
CA GLY A 66 7.71 7.08 2.60
C GLY A 66 8.43 5.75 2.77
N SER A 67 7.80 4.68 2.28
CA SER A 67 8.13 3.29 2.61
C SER A 67 9.13 2.64 1.65
N GLY A 68 9.60 3.38 0.64
CA GLY A 68 10.47 2.84 -0.40
C GLY A 68 9.86 1.73 -1.26
N LYS A 69 8.53 1.53 -1.23
CA LYS A 69 7.83 0.51 -2.04
C LYS A 69 8.12 0.69 -3.53
N THR A 70 8.01 1.92 -3.98
CA THR A 70 8.21 2.38 -5.36
C THR A 70 9.61 2.00 -5.88
N PRO A 71 10.73 2.35 -5.19
CA PRO A 71 12.07 1.84 -5.53
C PRO A 71 12.20 0.31 -5.59
N VAL A 72 11.61 -0.40 -4.62
CA VAL A 72 11.69 -1.87 -4.58
C VAL A 72 10.95 -2.51 -5.75
N VAL A 73 9.79 -1.97 -6.12
CA VAL A 73 9.03 -2.43 -7.28
C VAL A 73 9.83 -2.25 -8.57
N ILE A 74 10.46 -1.09 -8.75
CA ILE A 74 11.31 -0.80 -9.92
C ILE A 74 12.48 -1.81 -9.98
N HIS A 75 13.18 -2.02 -8.87
CA HIS A 75 14.31 -2.96 -8.82
C HIS A 75 13.90 -4.40 -9.17
N ILE A 76 12.73 -4.86 -8.69
CA ILE A 76 12.20 -6.18 -9.03
C ILE A 76 11.85 -6.24 -10.52
N ALA A 77 11.23 -5.19 -11.06
CA ALA A 77 10.84 -5.13 -12.46
C ALA A 77 12.07 -5.16 -13.38
N GLU A 78 13.07 -4.33 -13.13
CA GLU A 78 14.33 -4.30 -13.89
C GLU A 78 15.02 -5.67 -13.90
N ARG A 79 15.10 -6.33 -12.74
CA ARG A 79 15.72 -7.66 -12.64
C ARG A 79 14.93 -8.74 -13.38
N LEU A 80 13.61 -8.64 -13.44
CA LEU A 80 12.79 -9.58 -14.21
C LEU A 80 12.89 -9.30 -15.71
N ILE A 81 12.97 -8.04 -16.11
CA ILE A 81 13.20 -7.63 -17.50
C ILE A 81 14.58 -8.13 -17.97
N SER A 82 15.63 -7.99 -17.15
CA SER A 82 16.98 -8.47 -17.47
C SER A 82 17.05 -9.99 -17.62
N LEU A 83 16.11 -10.73 -17.01
CA LEU A 83 15.93 -12.17 -17.17
C LEU A 83 15.04 -12.54 -18.39
N GLY A 84 14.72 -11.57 -19.25
CA GLY A 84 13.91 -11.75 -20.45
C GLY A 84 12.42 -11.99 -20.17
N ARG A 85 11.92 -11.59 -18.99
CA ARG A 85 10.49 -11.74 -18.64
C ARG A 85 9.72 -10.49 -19.00
N LYS A 86 8.48 -10.67 -19.47
CA LYS A 86 7.51 -9.58 -19.63
C LYS A 86 6.94 -9.24 -18.25
N VAL A 87 7.08 -7.98 -17.83
CA VAL A 87 6.63 -7.48 -16.54
C VAL A 87 5.57 -6.42 -16.76
N VAL A 88 4.53 -6.43 -15.93
CA VAL A 88 3.53 -5.37 -15.86
C VAL A 88 3.43 -4.95 -14.39
N ILE A 89 3.57 -3.65 -14.14
CA ILE A 89 3.40 -3.07 -12.81
C ILE A 89 1.97 -2.55 -12.69
N VAL A 90 1.25 -3.02 -11.68
CA VAL A 90 -0.09 -2.51 -11.36
C VAL A 90 0.03 -1.58 -10.16
N HIS A 91 -0.25 -0.31 -10.38
CA HIS A 91 -0.25 0.71 -9.33
C HIS A 91 -1.68 1.21 -9.08
N SER A 92 -2.03 1.54 -7.82
CA SER A 92 -3.37 2.07 -7.51
C SER A 92 -3.57 3.49 -8.06
N GLY A 93 -2.49 4.17 -8.44
CA GLY A 93 -2.47 5.56 -8.91
C GLY A 93 -2.82 6.51 -7.77
N TYR A 94 -1.98 6.57 -6.74
CA TYR A 94 -2.15 7.55 -5.67
C TYR A 94 -2.02 8.96 -6.25
N GLY A 95 -2.99 9.83 -5.99
CA GLY A 95 -3.02 11.22 -6.49
C GLY A 95 -3.64 11.46 -7.87
N ARG A 96 -4.04 10.42 -8.62
CA ARG A 96 -4.71 10.60 -9.92
C ARG A 96 -6.18 11.01 -9.75
N ARG A 97 -6.68 11.86 -10.65
CA ARG A 97 -8.11 12.23 -10.69
C ARG A 97 -8.96 11.27 -11.52
N SER A 98 -8.35 10.52 -12.44
CA SER A 98 -9.04 9.58 -13.31
C SER A 98 -9.20 8.20 -12.66
N GLN A 99 -10.39 7.59 -12.81
CA GLN A 99 -10.65 6.21 -12.41
C GLN A 99 -10.43 5.20 -13.54
N GLU A 100 -10.00 5.66 -14.71
CA GLU A 100 -9.80 4.80 -15.87
C GLU A 100 -8.51 3.95 -15.74
N ASN A 101 -8.51 2.81 -16.44
CA ASN A 101 -7.34 1.95 -16.55
C ASN A 101 -6.42 2.51 -17.63
N ILE A 102 -5.31 3.09 -17.20
CA ILE A 102 -4.31 3.66 -18.10
C ILE A 102 -3.15 2.68 -18.22
N PHE A 103 -2.76 2.39 -19.47
CA PHE A 103 -1.57 1.61 -19.78
C PHE A 103 -0.46 2.57 -20.19
N VAL A 104 0.72 2.41 -19.59
CA VAL A 104 1.91 3.18 -19.94
C VAL A 104 3.02 2.23 -20.32
N GLU A 105 3.61 2.45 -21.50
CA GLU A 105 4.75 1.68 -21.97
C GLU A 105 6.06 2.26 -21.42
N TYR A 106 6.89 1.38 -20.86
CA TYR A 106 8.21 1.73 -20.36
C TYR A 106 9.11 2.24 -21.49
N GLY A 107 9.69 3.43 -21.31
CA GLY A 107 10.64 4.05 -22.25
C GLY A 107 9.99 4.93 -23.33
N LYS A 108 8.66 5.02 -23.40
CA LYS A 108 7.96 5.97 -24.29
C LYS A 108 7.39 7.18 -23.55
N GLY A 109 7.44 7.17 -22.22
CA GLY A 109 6.74 8.14 -21.39
C GLY A 109 5.22 7.93 -21.45
N PRO A 110 4.46 8.57 -20.55
CA PRO A 110 3.01 8.50 -20.60
C PRO A 110 2.47 9.29 -21.79
N ASP A 111 1.63 8.67 -22.63
CA ASP A 111 0.83 9.36 -23.66
C ASP A 111 -0.20 10.36 -23.08
N CYS A 112 -0.30 10.41 -21.74
CA CYS A 112 -1.29 11.17 -20.98
C CYS A 112 -0.63 12.01 -19.89
N SER A 113 -1.30 13.09 -19.47
CA SER A 113 -0.75 14.04 -18.50
C SER A 113 -0.52 13.42 -17.12
N VAL A 114 0.44 13.97 -16.36
CA VAL A 114 0.77 13.53 -14.99
C VAL A 114 -0.47 13.51 -14.07
N ASP A 115 -1.42 14.42 -14.27
CA ASP A 115 -2.69 14.46 -13.52
C ASP A 115 -3.60 13.24 -13.79
N ALA A 116 -3.47 12.63 -14.96
CA ALA A 116 -4.25 11.45 -15.35
C ALA A 116 -3.62 10.15 -14.81
N VAL A 117 -2.29 10.05 -14.86
CA VAL A 117 -1.56 8.80 -14.51
C VAL A 117 -1.15 8.75 -13.04
N GLY A 118 -0.87 9.92 -12.44
CA GLY A 118 -0.31 10.08 -11.11
C GLY A 118 1.23 10.14 -11.14
N ASP A 119 1.78 10.88 -10.19
CA ASP A 119 3.21 11.24 -10.12
C ASP A 119 4.15 10.01 -10.06
N GLU A 120 3.78 8.99 -9.27
CA GLU A 120 4.59 7.77 -9.16
C GLU A 120 4.68 6.97 -10.47
N VAL A 121 3.62 6.97 -11.28
CA VAL A 121 3.61 6.23 -12.56
C VAL A 121 4.35 7.01 -13.63
N ALA A 122 4.18 8.34 -13.64
CA ALA A 122 4.96 9.21 -14.52
C ALA A 122 6.47 9.09 -14.28
N MET A 123 6.90 8.83 -13.03
CA MET A 123 8.31 8.58 -12.71
C MET A 123 8.84 7.22 -13.19
N MET A 124 7.98 6.20 -13.34
CA MET A 124 8.37 4.84 -13.74
C MET A 124 8.31 4.59 -15.25
N ALA A 125 7.60 5.42 -15.99
CA ALA A 125 7.35 5.31 -17.42
C ALA A 125 8.57 5.73 -18.26
#